data_AF-A0A8T7BQ67-F1
#
_entry.id   AF-A0A8T7BQ67-F1
#
_cell.length_a   1.000
_cell.length_b   1.000
_cell.length_c   1.000
_cell.angle_alpha   90.00
_cell.angle_beta   90.00
_cell.angle_gamma   90.00
#
_symmetry.space_group_name_H-M   'P 1'
#
loop_
_entity.id
_entity.type
_entity.pdbx_description
1 polymer ?
#
loop_
_entity_poly.entity_id
_entity_poly.type
_entity_poly.pdbx_seq_one_letter_code
_entity_poly.pdbx_strand_id
1 'polypeptide(L)'
;RVDNMTMAWGLEARVPFLDHRLVELAAACPPELKLKHHGKGVLKEIARGKIPDAVIDRPKGYFPMPALKYVRGDFYHFMADTLNSRACRERGIFNRNYLDKLLAEPEQHFTRLNGSKLWHSALLEYWLQQHI
;
A
#
# COMPACT_ATOMS: atom_id res chain seq x y z
N ARG A 1 6.61 1.74 8.89
CA ARG A 1 6.21 0.43 8.33
C ARG A 1 7.35 -0.57 8.39
N VAL A 2 8.41 -0.41 7.62
CA VAL A 2 9.50 -1.41 7.51
C VAL A 2 10.12 -1.71 8.89
N ASP A 3 10.57 -0.68 9.61
CA ASP A 3 11.24 -0.82 10.91
C ASP A 3 10.38 -1.53 11.98
N ASN A 4 9.25 -0.94 12.39
CA ASN A 4 8.36 -1.55 13.40
C ASN A 4 7.97 -3.01 13.07
N MET A 5 7.71 -3.31 11.78
CA MET A 5 7.33 -4.66 11.36
C MET A 5 8.48 -5.66 11.47
N THR A 6 9.70 -5.27 11.11
CA THR A 6 10.84 -6.20 11.20
C THR A 6 11.33 -6.34 12.63
N MET A 7 11.35 -5.26 13.40
CA MET A 7 11.77 -5.28 14.80
C MET A 7 10.81 -6.07 15.71
N ALA A 8 9.52 -6.13 15.37
CA ALA A 8 8.57 -7.02 16.05
C ALA A 8 8.97 -8.52 15.99
N TRP A 9 9.85 -8.87 15.06
CA TRP A 9 10.40 -10.21 14.87
C TRP A 9 11.92 -10.27 15.07
N GLY A 10 12.52 -9.27 15.73
CA GLY A 10 13.96 -9.21 15.99
C GLY A 10 14.82 -9.04 14.74
N LEU A 11 14.24 -8.54 13.64
CA LEU A 11 14.94 -8.33 12.37
C LEU A 11 15.26 -6.84 12.17
N GLU A 12 16.54 -6.54 11.95
CA GLU A 12 16.99 -5.20 11.59
C GLU A 12 16.93 -5.00 10.06
N ALA A 13 16.05 -4.11 9.61
CA ALA A 13 15.97 -3.74 8.20
C ALA A 13 16.87 -2.53 7.88
N ARG A 14 17.76 -2.69 6.89
CA ARG A 14 18.56 -1.59 6.35
C ARG A 14 17.92 -1.01 5.09
N VAL A 15 18.06 0.31 4.92
CA VAL A 15 17.50 1.07 3.78
C VAL A 15 18.59 1.84 3.03
N PRO A 16 19.46 1.17 2.25
CA PRO A 16 20.65 1.80 1.65
C PRO A 16 20.37 3.03 0.78
N PHE A 17 19.19 3.09 0.16
CA PHE A 17 18.76 4.23 -0.65
C PHE A 17 18.48 5.52 0.16
N LEU A 18 18.40 5.41 1.49
CA LEU A 18 18.22 6.56 2.40
C LEU A 18 19.51 6.95 3.12
N ASP A 19 20.67 6.44 2.69
CA ASP A 19 21.95 6.97 3.16
C ASP A 19 22.08 8.46 2.83
N HIS A 20 22.50 9.27 3.80
CA HIS A 20 22.54 10.73 3.69
C HIS A 20 23.42 11.20 2.51
N ARG A 21 24.57 10.56 2.26
CA ARG A 21 25.48 10.96 1.17
C ARG A 21 24.85 10.67 -0.19
N LEU A 22 24.15 9.54 -0.32
CA LEU A 22 23.41 9.21 -1.53
C LEU A 22 22.24 10.17 -1.76
N VAL A 23 21.50 10.52 -0.71
CA VAL A 23 20.38 11.46 -0.79
C VAL A 23 20.87 12.85 -1.17
N GLU A 24 21.95 13.34 -0.57
CA GLU A 24 22.58 14.63 -0.91
C GLU A 24 23.02 14.66 -2.38
N LEU A 25 23.69 13.61 -2.86
CA LEU A 25 24.08 13.49 -4.27
C LEU A 25 22.86 13.45 -5.20
N ALA A 26 21.85 12.67 -4.85
CA ALA A 26 20.62 12.58 -5.63
C ALA A 26 19.87 13.91 -5.65
N ALA A 27 19.89 14.69 -4.57
CA ALA A 27 19.30 16.02 -4.50
C ALA A 27 20.02 17.02 -5.44
N ALA A 28 21.36 17.02 -5.44
CA ALA A 28 22.17 17.87 -6.30
C ALA A 28 22.15 17.48 -7.80
N CYS A 29 21.76 16.24 -8.12
CA CYS A 29 21.71 15.76 -9.49
C CYS A 29 20.70 16.56 -10.35
N PRO A 30 21.08 16.99 -11.58
CA PRO A 30 20.17 17.65 -12.52
C PRO A 30 18.86 16.87 -12.73
N PRO A 31 17.68 17.52 -12.68
CA PRO A 31 16.40 16.84 -12.81
C PRO A 31 16.28 16.00 -14.08
N GLU A 32 16.83 16.47 -15.20
CA GLU A 32 16.74 15.83 -16.51
C GLU A 32 17.37 14.44 -16.47
N LEU A 33 18.47 14.27 -15.73
CA LEU A 33 19.16 12.99 -15.59
C LEU A 33 18.35 12.00 -14.74
N LYS A 34 17.71 12.47 -13.66
CA LYS A 34 16.88 11.62 -12.79
C LYS A 34 15.56 11.22 -13.45
N LEU A 35 15.01 12.09 -14.32
CA LEU A 35 13.71 11.91 -14.97
C LEU A 35 13.78 11.16 -16.31
N LYS A 36 14.97 10.97 -16.90
CA LYS A 36 15.17 10.07 -18.04
C LYS A 36 14.53 8.70 -17.81
N HIS A 37 14.12 8.04 -18.90
CA HIS A 37 13.51 6.70 -18.90
C HIS A 37 12.23 6.59 -18.06
N HIS A 38 11.42 7.66 -18.07
CA HIS A 38 10.21 7.80 -17.26
C HIS A 38 10.48 7.70 -15.74
N GLY A 39 11.66 8.19 -15.33
CA GLY A 39 12.13 8.20 -13.96
C GLY A 39 13.20 7.14 -13.66
N LYS A 40 14.02 7.44 -12.65
CA LYS A 40 15.17 6.63 -12.21
C LYS A 40 16.25 6.50 -13.30
N GLY A 41 16.41 7.49 -14.17
CA GLY A 41 17.32 7.45 -15.32
C GLY A 41 18.75 7.02 -14.95
N VAL A 42 19.43 7.82 -14.13
CA VAL A 42 20.79 7.50 -13.64
C VAL A 42 20.87 6.11 -12.99
N LEU A 43 19.88 5.74 -12.17
CA LEU A 43 19.86 4.44 -11.50
C LEU A 43 19.73 3.27 -12.49
N LYS A 44 18.93 3.44 -13.55
CA LYS A 44 18.80 2.43 -14.62
C LYS A 44 20.11 2.30 -15.39
N GLU A 45 20.74 3.41 -15.75
CA GLU A 45 22.01 3.43 -16.49
C GLU A 45 23.12 2.71 -15.72
N ILE A 46 23.32 3.03 -14.43
CA ILE A 46 24.37 2.37 -13.63
C ILE A 46 24.10 0.87 -13.38
N ALA A 47 22.86 0.42 -13.54
CA ALA A 47 22.46 -0.97 -13.36
C ALA A 47 22.65 -1.81 -14.64
N ARG A 48 22.79 -1.17 -15.81
CA ARG A 48 23.03 -1.87 -17.09
C ARG A 48 24.29 -2.72 -16.99
N GLY A 49 24.20 -3.95 -17.50
CA GLY A 49 25.28 -4.93 -17.43
C GLY A 49 25.55 -5.53 -16.04
N LYS A 50 24.85 -5.10 -14.98
CA LYS A 50 24.93 -5.71 -13.63
C LYS A 50 23.79 -6.69 -13.35
N ILE A 51 22.61 -6.42 -13.91
CA ILE A 51 21.44 -7.30 -13.84
C ILE A 51 20.77 -7.36 -15.21
N PRO A 52 19.90 -8.35 -15.49
CA PRO A 52 19.22 -8.44 -16.78
C PRO A 52 18.43 -7.17 -17.09
N ASP A 53 18.55 -6.66 -18.32
CA ASP A 53 17.87 -5.44 -18.76
C ASP A 53 16.34 -5.53 -18.64
N ALA A 54 15.78 -6.74 -18.80
CA ALA A 54 14.36 -6.98 -18.57
C ALA A 54 13.89 -6.65 -17.13
N VAL A 55 14.78 -6.73 -16.12
CA VAL A 55 14.48 -6.30 -14.74
C VAL A 55 14.52 -4.77 -14.62
N ILE A 56 15.45 -4.13 -15.32
CA ILE A 56 15.66 -2.66 -15.31
C ILE A 56 14.50 -1.94 -16.03
N ASP A 57 14.07 -2.50 -17.16
CA ASP A 57 13.03 -1.94 -18.04
C ASP A 57 11.62 -2.37 -17.66
N ARG A 58 11.47 -3.21 -16.62
CA ARG A 58 10.16 -3.63 -16.13
C ARG A 58 9.32 -2.40 -15.75
N PRO A 59 8.05 -2.34 -16.16
CA PRO A 59 7.13 -1.30 -15.69
C PRO A 59 7.08 -1.25 -14.16
N LYS A 60 6.88 -0.05 -13.61
CA LYS A 60 6.77 0.17 -12.17
C LYS A 60 5.63 -0.69 -11.61
N GLY A 61 6.01 -1.71 -10.83
CA GLY A 61 5.07 -2.49 -10.04
C GLY A 61 4.80 -1.83 -8.70
N TYR A 62 3.56 -1.93 -8.22
CA TYR A 62 3.26 -1.69 -6.82
C TYR A 62 3.52 -2.97 -6.01
N PHE A 63 3.56 -2.85 -4.68
CA PHE A 63 3.60 -3.98 -3.78
C PHE A 63 2.16 -4.31 -3.38
N PRO A 64 1.50 -5.31 -4.01
CA PRO A 64 0.14 -5.68 -3.62
C PRO A 64 0.15 -6.22 -2.19
N MET A 65 -0.83 -5.83 -1.39
CA MET A 65 -1.17 -6.54 -0.16
C MET A 65 -2.27 -7.55 -0.51
N PRO A 66 -1.99 -8.87 -0.61
CA PRO A 66 -2.96 -9.85 -1.08
C PRO A 66 -4.25 -9.84 -0.26
N ALA A 67 -4.16 -9.62 1.06
CA ALA A 67 -5.32 -9.52 1.94
C ALA A 67 -6.30 -8.39 1.56
N LEU A 68 -5.82 -7.33 0.89
CA LEU A 68 -6.67 -6.23 0.43
C LEU A 68 -7.26 -6.48 -0.96
N LYS A 69 -6.80 -7.51 -1.67
CA LYS A 69 -7.27 -7.87 -3.02
C LYS A 69 -8.13 -9.12 -3.00
N TYR A 70 -7.78 -10.09 -2.16
CA TYR A 70 -8.48 -11.33 -1.93
C TYR A 70 -9.01 -11.29 -0.49
N VAL A 71 -10.13 -10.60 -0.33
CA VAL A 71 -10.74 -10.37 0.98
C VAL A 71 -11.51 -11.62 1.39
N ARG A 72 -10.85 -12.51 2.14
CA ARG A 72 -11.37 -13.82 2.55
C ARG A 72 -10.97 -14.15 3.99
N GLY A 73 -11.63 -15.17 4.55
CA GLY A 73 -11.29 -15.73 5.88
C GLY A 73 -11.30 -14.68 6.97
N ASP A 74 -10.37 -14.81 7.93
CA ASP A 74 -10.29 -13.97 9.13
C ASP A 74 -10.22 -12.47 8.81
N PHE A 75 -9.59 -12.10 7.69
CA PHE A 75 -9.48 -10.70 7.31
C PHE A 75 -10.81 -10.13 6.81
N TYR A 76 -11.61 -10.92 6.08
CA TYR A 76 -12.99 -10.55 5.75
C TYR A 76 -13.84 -10.43 7.02
N HIS A 77 -13.75 -11.41 7.93
CA HIS A 77 -14.50 -11.39 9.19
C HIS A 77 -14.17 -10.15 10.03
N PHE A 78 -12.89 -9.82 10.18
CA PHE A 78 -12.47 -8.58 10.82
C PHE A 78 -13.14 -7.34 10.23
N MET A 79 -13.15 -7.21 8.90
CA MET A 79 -13.79 -6.06 8.24
C MET A 79 -15.31 -6.06 8.44
N ALA A 80 -15.94 -7.23 8.29
CA ALA A 80 -17.38 -7.39 8.44
C ALA A 80 -17.83 -7.07 9.87
N ASP A 81 -17.14 -7.59 10.88
CA ASP A 81 -17.45 -7.37 12.29
C ASP A 81 -17.28 -5.89 12.65
N THR A 82 -16.19 -5.27 12.20
CA THR A 82 -15.95 -3.83 12.36
C THR A 82 -17.11 -3.02 11.79
N LEU A 83 -17.50 -3.29 10.55
CA LEU A 83 -18.53 -2.54 9.82
C LEU A 83 -19.97 -2.88 10.25
N ASN A 84 -20.19 -4.04 10.87
CA ASN A 84 -21.48 -4.46 11.39
C ASN A 84 -21.68 -4.14 12.87
N SER A 85 -20.62 -3.71 13.54
CA SER A 85 -20.63 -3.32 14.95
C SER A 85 -21.70 -2.28 15.26
N ARG A 86 -22.17 -2.28 16.50
CA ARG A 86 -23.11 -1.28 17.00
C ARG A 86 -22.54 0.14 16.87
N ALA A 87 -21.26 0.32 17.20
CA ALA A 87 -20.56 1.60 17.09
C ALA A 87 -20.64 2.17 15.66
N CYS A 88 -20.33 1.35 14.65
CA CYS A 88 -20.43 1.75 13.24
C CYS A 88 -21.85 2.19 12.86
N ARG A 89 -22.86 1.40 13.28
CA ARG A 89 -24.28 1.64 12.95
C ARG A 89 -24.79 2.93 13.56
N GLU A 90 -24.53 3.16 14.84
CA GLU A 90 -24.99 4.34 15.57
C GLU A 90 -24.29 5.62 15.10
N ARG A 91 -23.08 5.50 14.54
CA ARG A 91 -22.32 6.64 14.03
C ARG A 91 -22.95 7.28 12.78
N GLY A 92 -23.70 6.52 11.99
CA GLY A 92 -24.45 7.05 10.84
C GLY A 92 -23.61 7.62 9.68
N ILE A 93 -22.31 7.33 9.60
CA ILE A 93 -21.42 7.84 8.55
C ILE A 93 -21.61 7.10 7.22
N PHE A 94 -21.84 5.79 7.28
CA PHE A 94 -21.84 4.95 6.09
C PHE A 94 -23.23 4.76 5.49
N ASN A 95 -23.32 4.80 4.16
CA ASN A 95 -24.51 4.34 3.46
C ASN A 95 -24.64 2.81 3.62
N ARG A 96 -25.63 2.39 4.39
CA ARG A 96 -25.79 0.98 4.76
C ARG A 96 -26.01 0.06 3.57
N ASN A 97 -26.87 0.45 2.64
CA ASN A 97 -27.15 -0.32 1.43
C ASN A 97 -25.89 -0.53 0.58
N TYR A 98 -25.04 0.50 0.48
CA TYR A 98 -23.77 0.37 -0.23
C TYR A 98 -22.78 -0.53 0.50
N LEU A 99 -22.66 -0.42 1.83
CA LEU A 99 -21.82 -1.31 2.63
C LEU A 99 -22.25 -2.77 2.51
N ASP A 100 -23.55 -3.05 2.58
CA ASP A 100 -24.07 -4.41 2.46
C ASP A 100 -23.73 -5.02 1.10
N LYS A 101 -23.77 -4.21 0.02
CA LYS A 101 -23.26 -4.62 -1.30
C LYS A 101 -21.76 -4.93 -1.28
N LEU A 102 -20.94 -4.08 -0.65
CA LEU A 102 -19.50 -4.31 -0.55
C LEU A 102 -19.17 -5.59 0.24
N LEU A 103 -19.93 -5.87 1.31
CA LEU A 103 -19.76 -7.07 2.14
C LEU A 103 -20.20 -8.35 1.41
N ALA A 104 -21.28 -8.29 0.62
CA ALA A 104 -21.74 -9.42 -0.17
C ALA A 104 -20.78 -9.79 -1.32
N GLU A 105 -20.07 -8.80 -1.85
CA GLU A 105 -19.18 -8.95 -3.01
C GLU A 105 -17.77 -8.38 -2.72
N PRO A 106 -17.05 -8.90 -1.71
CA PRO A 106 -15.87 -8.25 -1.11
C PRO A 106 -14.66 -8.14 -2.06
N GLU A 107 -14.68 -8.88 -3.17
CA GLU A 107 -13.62 -8.91 -4.18
C GLU A 107 -14.01 -8.26 -5.52
N GLN A 108 -15.20 -7.66 -5.62
CA GLN A 108 -15.69 -7.10 -6.90
C GLN A 108 -15.60 -5.58 -6.96
N HIS A 109 -15.43 -4.91 -5.82
CA HIS A 109 -15.55 -3.46 -5.70
C HIS A 109 -14.23 -2.78 -5.37
N PHE A 110 -13.48 -2.42 -6.41
CA PHE A 110 -12.21 -1.71 -6.30
C PHE A 110 -12.32 -0.22 -6.64
N THR A 111 -11.41 0.59 -6.10
CA THR A 111 -11.19 1.97 -6.52
C THR A 111 -10.54 2.03 -7.91
N ARG A 112 -10.46 3.22 -8.50
CA ARG A 112 -9.74 3.46 -9.77
C ARG A 112 -8.27 3.04 -9.73
N LEU A 113 -7.67 3.00 -8.53
CA LEU A 113 -6.29 2.55 -8.31
C LEU A 113 -6.21 1.10 -7.83
N ASN A 114 -7.26 0.30 -8.03
CA ASN A 114 -7.36 -1.11 -7.65
C ASN A 114 -7.23 -1.39 -6.13
N GLY A 115 -7.60 -0.44 -5.27
CA GLY A 115 -7.70 -0.66 -3.82
C GLY A 115 -9.09 -1.15 -3.42
N SER A 116 -9.21 -2.06 -2.45
CA SER A 116 -10.52 -2.52 -1.96
C SER A 116 -11.29 -1.40 -1.28
N LYS A 117 -12.50 -1.12 -1.78
CA LYS A 117 -13.39 -0.14 -1.15
C LYS A 117 -13.85 -0.59 0.23
N LEU A 118 -14.11 -1.90 0.38
CA LEU A 118 -14.49 -2.51 1.65
C LEU A 118 -13.40 -2.28 2.71
N TRP A 119 -12.13 -2.48 2.34
CA TRP A 119 -11.00 -2.19 3.24
C TRP A 119 -10.96 -0.73 3.67
N HIS A 120 -11.14 0.23 2.76
CA HIS A 120 -11.13 1.64 3.14
C HIS A 120 -12.24 1.98 4.14
N SER A 121 -13.44 1.43 3.96
CA SER A 121 -14.55 1.60 4.90
C SER A 121 -14.20 0.99 6.26
N ALA A 122 -13.72 -0.27 6.27
CA ALA A 122 -13.39 -0.96 7.51
C ALA A 122 -12.22 -0.31 8.25
N LEU A 123 -11.18 0.13 7.54
CA LEU A 123 -10.02 0.82 8.13
C LEU A 123 -10.43 2.13 8.80
N LEU A 124 -11.28 2.92 8.12
CA LEU A 124 -11.80 4.15 8.70
C LEU A 124 -12.59 3.87 9.98
N GLU A 125 -13.55 2.95 9.92
CA GLU A 125 -14.37 2.60 11.08
C GLU A 125 -13.53 2.02 12.22
N TYR A 126 -12.57 1.14 11.92
CA TYR A 126 -11.66 0.60 12.92
C TYR A 126 -10.89 1.71 13.61
N TRP A 127 -10.33 2.66 12.85
CA TRP A 127 -9.64 3.82 13.44
C TRP A 127 -10.58 4.65 14.32
N LEU A 128 -11.82 4.88 13.89
CA LEU A 128 -12.82 5.61 14.67
C LEU A 128 -13.12 4.91 15.98
N GLN A 129 -13.26 3.58 16.01
CA GLN A 129 -13.49 2.83 17.25
C GLN A 129 -12.30 2.86 18.22
N GLN A 130 -11.07 2.98 17.71
CA GLN A 130 -9.87 3.00 18.55
C GLN A 130 -9.56 4.39 19.11
N HIS A 131 -10.07 5.46 18.50
CA HIS A 131 -9.59 6.82 18.76
C HIS A 131 -10.69 7.87 18.98
N ILE A 132 -11.98 7.54 18.76
CA ILE A 132 -13.14 8.41 19.00
C ILE A 132 -14.21 7.68 19.79
#